data_AF-A0A5B1CM09-F1
#
_entry.id   AF-A0A5B1CM09-F1
#
_cell.length_a   1.000
_cell.length_b   1.000
_cell.length_c   1.000
_cell.angle_alpha   90.00
_cell.angle_beta   90.00
_cell.angle_gamma   90.00
#
_symmetry.space_group_name_H-M   'P 1'
#
loop_
_entity.id
_entity.type
_entity.pdbx_description
1 polymer ?
#
loop_
_entity_poly.entity_id
_entity_poly.type
_entity_poly.pdbx_seq_one_letter_code
_entity_poly.pdbx_strand_id
1 'polypeptide(L)'
;MSWKQESPKPYNPGTGCYLDDVDWEAEICHYENRQRPGRMDFKAGVLFRDGHRCRQCGSRVTIETSETDHINPVNCFANFAQANHLFNLQTLCLRCHKQKHGAKSSRHSGKPDARKSCTSGLGLGPG
;
A
#
# COMPACT_ATOMS: atom_id res chain seq x y z
N MET A 1 -46.55 -1.95 35.65
CA MET A 1 -45.83 -0.73 35.20
C MET A 1 -46.21 -0.44 33.76
N SER A 2 -46.79 0.73 33.47
CA SER A 2 -47.16 1.13 32.11
C SER A 2 -46.03 1.98 31.52
N TRP A 3 -45.33 1.46 30.52
CA TRP A 3 -44.31 2.21 29.79
C TRP A 3 -45.00 3.03 28.71
N LYS A 4 -45.12 4.35 28.93
CA LYS A 4 -45.57 5.27 27.89
C LYS A 4 -44.39 5.58 26.98
N GLN A 5 -44.43 5.11 25.75
CA GLN A 5 -43.51 5.53 24.70
C GLN A 5 -43.90 6.94 24.27
N GLU A 6 -42.98 7.91 24.43
CA GLU A 6 -43.12 9.23 23.83
C GLU A 6 -42.68 9.18 22.37
N SER A 7 -43.30 9.98 21.52
CA SER A 7 -42.91 10.10 20.12
C SER A 7 -41.49 10.71 20.00
N PRO A 8 -40.66 10.26 19.04
CA PRO A 8 -39.34 10.82 18.84
C PRO A 8 -39.44 12.32 18.56
N LYS A 9 -38.55 13.11 19.18
CA LYS A 9 -38.49 14.55 18.91
C LYS A 9 -38.17 14.77 17.42
N PRO A 10 -38.86 15.73 16.75
CA PRO A 10 -38.54 16.08 15.37
C PRO A 10 -37.07 16.47 15.25
N TYR A 11 -36.42 16.00 14.18
CA TYR A 11 -35.07 16.41 13.87
C TYR A 11 -35.06 17.93 13.64
N ASN A 12 -34.30 18.64 14.47
CA ASN A 12 -33.99 20.05 14.26
C ASN A 12 -32.51 20.13 13.91
N PRO A 13 -32.14 20.26 12.63
CA PRO A 13 -30.75 20.50 12.28
C PRO A 13 -30.34 21.80 12.98
N GLY A 14 -29.42 21.71 13.95
CA GLY A 14 -28.83 22.92 14.52
C GLY A 14 -28.20 23.77 13.42
N THR A 15 -27.85 25.01 13.75
CA THR A 15 -27.03 25.87 12.88
C THR A 15 -25.66 25.19 12.72
N GLY A 16 -25.58 24.20 11.83
CA GLY A 16 -24.44 23.34 11.66
C GLY A 16 -23.29 24.19 11.17
N CYS A 17 -22.30 24.38 12.03
CA CYS A 17 -20.97 24.84 11.64
C CYS A 17 -20.23 23.69 10.94
N TYR A 18 -20.80 23.14 9.87
CA TYR A 18 -20.01 22.37 8.92
C TYR A 18 -19.12 23.39 8.24
N LEU A 19 -17.96 23.62 8.84
CA LEU A 19 -16.85 24.20 8.12
C LEU A 19 -16.53 23.25 6.97
N ASP A 20 -16.45 23.85 5.79
CA ASP A 20 -15.73 23.39 4.61
C ASP A 20 -16.49 22.49 3.62
N ASP A 21 -17.34 23.16 2.84
CA ASP A 21 -17.74 22.80 1.47
C ASP A 21 -16.55 22.58 0.52
N VAL A 22 -15.30 22.77 0.95
CA VAL A 22 -14.10 22.62 0.12
C VAL A 22 -13.87 21.16 -0.28
N ASP A 23 -14.14 20.20 0.61
CA ASP A 23 -14.01 18.76 0.29
C ASP A 23 -15.14 18.29 -0.63
N TRP A 24 -16.34 18.87 -0.51
CA TRP A 24 -17.48 18.58 -1.39
C TRP A 24 -17.31 19.19 -2.78
N GLU A 25 -16.87 20.46 -2.86
CA GLU A 25 -16.53 21.14 -4.12
C GLU A 25 -15.32 20.47 -4.81
N ALA A 26 -14.35 19.96 -4.05
CA ALA A 26 -13.26 19.15 -4.60
C ALA A 26 -13.80 17.84 -5.22
N GLU A 27 -14.68 17.11 -4.53
CA GLU A 27 -15.33 15.91 -5.06
C GLU A 27 -16.12 16.18 -6.35
N ILE A 28 -16.80 17.32 -6.46
CA ILE A 28 -17.53 17.75 -7.66
C ILE A 28 -16.58 18.11 -8.80
N CYS A 29 -15.54 18.91 -8.56
CA CYS A 29 -14.53 19.26 -9.56
C CYS A 29 -13.80 18.02 -10.13
N HIS A 30 -13.56 17.02 -9.28
CA HIS A 30 -13.01 15.72 -9.69
C HIS A 30 -13.99 14.92 -10.56
N TYR A 31 -15.30 15.10 -10.39
CA TYR A 31 -16.35 14.45 -11.19
C TYR A 31 -16.54 15.12 -12.55
N GLU A 32 -16.60 16.44 -12.60
CA GLU A 32 -16.83 17.23 -13.82
C GLU A 32 -15.68 17.13 -14.82
N ASN A 33 -14.42 17.10 -14.33
CA ASN A 33 -13.26 17.04 -15.21
C ASN A 33 -12.94 15.64 -15.73
N ARG A 34 -13.70 14.59 -15.34
CA ARG A 34 -13.39 13.17 -15.66
C ARG A 34 -11.93 12.77 -15.35
N GLN A 35 -11.25 13.54 -14.50
CA GLN A 35 -9.88 13.34 -14.05
C GLN A 35 -9.89 12.30 -12.92
N ARG A 36 -10.43 11.11 -13.22
CA ARG A 36 -10.16 9.93 -12.40
C ARG A 36 -8.97 9.25 -13.02
N PRO A 37 -7.73 9.60 -12.62
CA PRO A 37 -6.57 8.86 -13.07
C PRO A 37 -6.80 7.39 -12.74
N GLY A 38 -6.96 6.59 -13.78
CA GLY A 38 -7.08 5.16 -13.64
C GLY A 38 -5.79 4.60 -13.06
N ARG A 39 -5.81 3.34 -12.64
CA ARG A 39 -4.60 2.63 -12.17
C ARG A 39 -3.44 2.74 -13.19
N MET A 40 -3.76 2.80 -14.48
CA MET A 40 -2.78 2.95 -15.56
C MET A 40 -2.12 4.33 -15.58
N ASP A 41 -2.85 5.39 -15.22
CA ASP A 41 -2.33 6.77 -15.21
C ASP A 41 -1.30 6.94 -14.09
N PHE A 42 -1.57 6.37 -12.91
CA PHE A 42 -0.58 6.32 -11.82
C PHE A 42 0.64 5.47 -12.18
N LYS A 43 0.44 4.32 -12.83
CA LYS A 43 1.54 3.45 -13.25
C LYS A 43 2.47 4.16 -14.24
N ALA A 44 1.92 4.80 -15.25
CA ALA A 44 2.69 5.56 -16.23
C ALA A 44 3.43 6.75 -15.57
N GLY A 45 2.76 7.51 -14.71
CA GLY A 45 3.36 8.65 -14.01
C GLY A 45 4.54 8.25 -13.11
N VAL A 46 4.38 7.17 -12.34
CA VAL A 46 5.44 6.66 -11.45
C VAL A 46 6.62 6.10 -12.26
N LEU A 47 6.35 5.38 -13.35
CA LEU A 47 7.39 4.84 -14.24
C LEU A 47 8.21 5.96 -14.91
N PHE A 48 7.54 7.00 -15.39
CA PHE A 48 8.18 8.16 -16.01
C PHE A 48 9.06 8.90 -15.00
N ARG A 49 8.52 9.19 -13.80
CA ARG A 49 9.28 9.80 -12.70
C ARG A 49 10.52 8.99 -12.33
N ASP A 50 10.40 7.67 -12.31
CA ASP A 50 11.51 6.78 -11.95
C ASP A 50 12.50 6.55 -13.10
N GLY A 51 12.29 7.20 -14.25
CA GLY A 51 13.20 7.12 -15.40
C GLY A 51 13.25 5.72 -16.01
N HIS A 52 12.12 5.00 -16.01
CA HIS A 52 12.03 3.63 -16.54
C HIS A 52 12.99 2.66 -15.86
N ARG A 53 13.19 2.82 -14.55
CA ARG A 53 14.09 1.99 -13.75
C ARG A 53 13.45 1.49 -12.47
N CYS A 54 13.79 0.26 -12.11
CA CYS A 54 13.42 -0.31 -10.83
C CYS A 54 14.08 0.49 -9.70
N ARG A 55 13.30 0.98 -8.74
CA ARG A 55 13.81 1.75 -7.59
C ARG A 55 14.60 0.92 -6.58
N GLN A 56 14.46 -0.41 -6.61
CA GLN A 56 15.18 -1.31 -5.71
C GLN A 56 16.51 -1.82 -6.29
N CYS A 57 16.57 -2.19 -7.57
CA CYS A 57 17.77 -2.78 -8.17
C CYS A 57 18.37 -1.98 -9.33
N GLY A 58 17.73 -0.90 -9.78
CA GLY A 58 18.22 -0.01 -10.84
C GLY A 58 18.10 -0.53 -12.28
N SER A 59 17.61 -1.76 -12.49
CA SER A 59 17.42 -2.34 -13.81
C SER A 59 16.45 -1.51 -14.65
N ARG A 60 16.70 -1.40 -15.97
CA ARG A 60 15.74 -0.80 -16.90
C ARG A 60 14.49 -1.66 -16.97
N VAL A 61 13.33 -1.01 -17.02
CA VAL A 61 12.02 -1.65 -17.07
C VAL A 61 11.08 -0.87 -17.99
N THR A 62 10.06 -1.57 -18.48
CA THR A 62 8.96 -1.03 -19.28
C THR A 62 7.66 -1.12 -18.49
N ILE A 63 6.57 -0.57 -19.03
CA ILE A 63 5.22 -0.67 -18.44
C ILE A 63 4.83 -2.14 -18.19
N GLU A 64 5.21 -3.05 -19.09
CA GLU A 64 4.87 -4.48 -19.02
C GLU A 64 5.76 -5.27 -18.06
N THR A 65 7.03 -4.85 -17.90
CA THR A 65 8.03 -5.57 -17.10
C THR A 65 8.21 -5.00 -15.69
N SER A 66 7.35 -4.06 -15.30
CA SER A 66 7.33 -3.46 -13.97
C SER A 66 5.94 -3.43 -13.37
N GLU A 67 5.90 -3.32 -12.05
CA GLU A 67 4.70 -3.02 -11.29
C GLU A 67 4.93 -1.81 -10.38
N THR A 68 3.84 -1.09 -10.14
CA THR A 68 3.80 0.00 -9.17
C THR A 68 3.45 -0.57 -7.82
N ASP A 69 4.29 -0.30 -6.83
CA ASP A 69 4.14 -0.82 -5.46
C ASP A 69 4.21 0.32 -4.44
N HIS A 70 3.42 0.20 -3.37
CA HIS A 70 3.41 1.17 -2.29
C HIS A 70 4.64 0.99 -1.39
N ILE A 71 5.45 2.03 -1.22
CA ILE A 71 6.62 2.07 -0.33
C ILE A 71 6.17 1.69 1.08
N ASN A 72 5.27 2.49 1.66
CA ASN A 72 4.57 2.18 2.90
C ASN A 72 3.27 1.43 2.58
N PRO A 73 2.96 0.33 3.28
CA PRO A 73 1.72 -0.41 3.06
C PRO A 73 0.47 0.46 3.22
N VAL A 74 -0.58 0.15 2.47
CA VAL A 74 -1.84 0.90 2.46
C VAL A 74 -2.48 1.00 3.86
N ASN A 75 -2.30 -0.02 4.72
CA ASN A 75 -2.85 -0.04 6.08
C ASN A 75 -2.18 0.95 7.06
N CYS A 76 -1.13 1.65 6.64
CA CYS A 76 -0.52 2.73 7.42
C CYS A 76 -1.21 4.08 7.23
N PHE A 77 -2.22 4.17 6.36
CA PHE A 77 -2.91 5.41 6.01
C PHE A 77 -4.38 5.37 6.44
N ALA A 78 -4.98 6.53 6.69
CA ALA A 78 -6.37 6.62 7.12
C ALA A 78 -7.36 6.26 6.00
N ASN A 79 -6.98 6.48 4.74
CA ASN A 79 -7.77 6.11 3.58
C ASN A 79 -6.90 5.73 2.36
N PHE A 80 -7.54 5.13 1.35
CA PHE A 80 -6.86 4.66 0.14
C PHE A 80 -6.29 5.82 -0.70
N ALA A 81 -6.99 6.95 -0.79
CA ALA A 81 -6.50 8.12 -1.55
C ALA A 81 -5.16 8.62 -1.01
N GLN A 82 -5.03 8.71 0.32
CA GLN A 82 -3.79 9.04 1.01
C GLN A 82 -2.67 8.05 0.73
N ALA A 83 -2.97 6.76 0.55
CA ALA A 83 -1.95 5.77 0.20
C ALA A 83 -1.48 5.88 -1.27
N ASN A 84 -2.35 6.34 -2.19
CA ASN A 84 -2.12 6.37 -3.65
C ASN A 84 -1.62 7.72 -4.17
N HIS A 85 -0.75 8.39 -3.42
CA HIS A 85 -0.03 9.55 -3.93
C HIS A 85 1.32 9.14 -4.51
N LEU A 86 1.82 9.89 -5.50
CA LEU A 86 3.04 9.54 -6.23
C LEU A 86 4.23 9.24 -5.31
N PHE A 87 4.45 10.00 -4.24
CA PHE A 87 5.60 9.79 -3.34
C PHE A 87 5.57 8.47 -2.57
N ASN A 88 4.40 7.89 -2.30
CA ASN A 88 4.30 6.57 -1.68
C ASN A 88 4.30 5.44 -2.72
N LEU A 89 4.34 5.74 -4.01
CA LEU A 89 4.44 4.75 -5.08
C LEU A 89 5.86 4.66 -5.63
N GLN A 90 6.29 3.45 -5.98
CA GLN A 90 7.58 3.20 -6.63
C GLN A 90 7.45 2.17 -7.75
N THR A 91 8.32 2.28 -8.75
CA THR A 91 8.47 1.29 -9.82
C THR A 91 9.37 0.15 -9.37
N LEU A 92 8.86 -1.08 -9.40
CA LEU A 92 9.65 -2.30 -9.17
C LEU A 92 9.59 -3.23 -10.38
N CYS A 93 10.69 -3.88 -10.71
CA CYS A 93 10.65 -5.01 -11.65
C CYS A 93 9.90 -6.19 -11.02
N LEU A 94 9.35 -7.08 -11.85
CA LEU A 94 8.54 -8.23 -11.39
C LEU A 94 9.24 -9.07 -10.32
N ARG A 95 10.57 -9.25 -10.42
CA ARG A 95 11.38 -9.99 -9.44
C ARG A 95 11.40 -9.30 -8.07
N CYS A 96 11.73 -8.01 -8.04
CA CYS A 96 11.79 -7.23 -6.80
C CYS A 96 10.41 -7.10 -6.16
N HIS A 97 9.38 -6.88 -6.98
CA HIS A 97 7.99 -6.85 -6.55
C HIS A 97 7.59 -8.17 -5.87
N LYS A 98 7.84 -9.32 -6.52
CA LYS A 98 7.56 -10.64 -5.95
C LYS A 98 8.35 -10.89 -4.65
N GLN A 99 9.61 -10.48 -4.57
CA GLN A 99 10.41 -10.62 -3.37
C GLN A 99 9.83 -9.81 -2.20
N LYS A 100 9.39 -8.56 -2.45
CA LYS A 100 8.78 -7.71 -1.43
C LYS A 100 7.49 -8.32 -0.88
N HIS A 101 6.63 -8.87 -1.73
CA HIS A 101 5.37 -9.50 -1.30
C HIS A 101 5.58 -10.89 -0.71
N GLY A 102 6.49 -11.70 -1.26
CA GLY A 102 6.84 -13.03 -0.75
C GLY A 102 7.55 -12.98 0.61
N ALA A 103 8.34 -11.95 0.88
CA ALA A 103 8.91 -11.73 2.22
C ALA A 103 7.81 -11.40 3.25
N LYS A 104 6.76 -10.68 2.84
CA LYS A 104 5.65 -10.28 3.73
C LYS A 104 4.70 -11.43 4.09
N SER A 105 4.61 -12.50 3.30
CA SER A 105 3.76 -13.67 3.60
C SER A 105 4.39 -14.65 4.60
N SER A 106 5.68 -14.49 4.95
CA SER A 106 6.39 -15.39 5.87
C SER A 106 6.15 -15.10 7.36
N ARG A 107 5.35 -14.08 7.72
CA ARG A 107 5.08 -13.72 9.13
C ARG A 107 4.08 -14.63 9.86
N HIS A 108 3.70 -15.78 9.30
CA HIS A 108 2.87 -16.78 9.99
C HIS A 108 3.41 -18.21 9.93
N SER A 109 4.72 -18.41 9.78
CA SER A 109 5.30 -19.74 9.96
C SER A 109 6.77 -19.70 10.35
N GLY A 110 7.07 -20.40 11.43
CA GLY A 110 8.42 -20.90 11.71
C GLY A 110 9.17 -20.13 12.78
N LYS A 111 9.17 -20.71 13.99
CA LYS A 111 10.29 -20.60 14.94
C LYS A 111 11.61 -20.87 14.20
N PRO A 112 12.74 -20.22 14.58
CA PRO A 112 14.02 -20.58 14.01
C PRO A 112 14.41 -21.99 14.48
N ASP A 113 14.49 -22.94 13.54
CA ASP A 113 15.09 -24.24 13.76
C ASP A 113 16.61 -24.08 13.97
N ALA A 114 17.02 -24.19 15.22
CA ALA A 114 18.41 -24.31 15.62
C ALA A 114 18.94 -25.69 15.20
N ARG A 115 19.35 -25.84 13.95
CA ARG A 115 20.21 -26.96 13.54
C ARG A 115 21.12 -26.61 12.37
N LYS A 116 22.29 -26.07 12.69
CA LYS A 116 23.52 -26.16 11.87
C LYS A 116 24.64 -26.51 12.86
N SER A 117 25.03 -27.77 13.02
CA SER A 117 25.86 -28.55 12.09
C SER A 117 27.08 -27.75 11.63
N CYS A 118 28.19 -27.90 12.37
CA CYS A 118 29.54 -27.67 11.86
C CYS A 118 30.28 -29.01 11.95
N THR A 119 30.39 -29.67 10.80
CA THR A 119 31.32 -30.78 10.56
C THR A 119 32.67 -30.19 10.16
N SER A 120 33.75 -30.58 10.84
CA SER A 120 35.07 -30.89 10.25
C SER A 120 36.10 -31.14 11.36
N GLY A 121 36.77 -32.28 11.29
CA GLY A 121 37.82 -32.66 12.24
C GLY A 121 38.18 -34.13 12.09
N LEU A 122 38.77 -34.48 10.94
CA LEU A 122 39.35 -35.79 10.66
C LEU A 122 40.52 -36.03 11.64
N GLY A 123 40.37 -37.01 12.53
CA GLY A 123 41.46 -37.56 13.35
C GLY A 123 41.79 -38.97 12.86
N LEU A 124 42.78 -39.07 11.97
CA LEU A 124 43.42 -40.33 11.62
C LEU A 124 44.50 -40.62 12.68
N GLY A 125 44.26 -41.58 13.56
CA GLY A 125 45.34 -42.41 14.12
C GLY A 125 45.78 -43.42 13.05
N PRO A 126 47.02 -43.94 13.07
CA PRO A 126 47.45 -44.83 14.14
C PRO A 126 48.93 -44.70 14.56
N GLY A 127 49.29 -45.33 15.69
CA GLY A 127 50.67 -45.50 16.16
C GLY A 127 50.75 -45.67 17.66
#